data_AF-A0A7X7C094-F1
#
_entry.id   AF-A0A7X7C094-F1
#
_cell.length_a   1.000
_cell.length_b   1.000
_cell.length_c   1.000
_cell.angle_alpha   90.00
_cell.angle_beta   90.00
_cell.angle_gamma   90.00
#
_symmetry.space_group_name_H-M   'P 1'
#
loop_
_entity.id
_entity.type
_entity.pdbx_description
1 polymer ?
#
loop_
_entity_poly.entity_id
_entity_poly.type
_entity_poly.pdbx_seq_one_letter_code
_entity_poly.pdbx_strand_id
1 'polypeptide(L)'
;MKRNYLTLSIALFLMLTVVASCSSSKKTESNQQDALTGVYDNLPVETIVTDTFVLPTIPSTITDNDKRAIFLVMNYWERFDFANRGLIERPEITEQAFVDYINLLDYVSRDEAEASLRKTINKADADYMMYSYFGSLFDKYFYDPNSPFRNEEYYIPVLEEIIESEILLETDRSIYNFHYEMVMKNRVGDKGSNFNYTLASGQTHSLYNLKSEYTLLMFSNPGCSTCATVTQQILNSNDINNALALNSSTRTMLTILTLYIDEDINLWLANLPQMPPKWIHAYDKGLEITHKRLYDIKAIPTLYLFDKDKNVILKDTSIEAIERFFATPR
;
A
#
# COMPACT_ATOMS: atom_id res chain seq x y z
N MET A 1 -48.15 32.34 16.72
CA MET A 1 -48.06 32.33 18.20
C MET A 1 -47.81 30.88 18.62
N LYS A 2 -46.70 30.65 19.33
CA LYS A 2 -46.16 29.35 19.83
C LYS A 2 -45.54 28.41 18.76
N ARG A 3 -44.39 27.78 18.98
CA ARG A 3 -43.04 28.22 19.41
C ARG A 3 -42.12 27.01 19.20
N ASN A 4 -41.00 27.23 18.50
CA ASN A 4 -39.84 26.37 18.30
C ASN A 4 -39.35 25.65 19.57
N TYR A 5 -39.51 24.33 19.66
CA TYR A 5 -38.78 23.52 20.66
C TYR A 5 -38.37 22.11 20.21
N LEU A 6 -38.52 21.74 18.93
CA LEU A 6 -38.19 20.37 18.50
C LEU A 6 -36.85 20.24 17.76
N THR A 7 -36.17 21.34 17.44
CA THR A 7 -34.87 21.32 16.74
C THR A 7 -33.66 21.58 17.64
N LEU A 8 -33.85 21.78 18.95
CA LEU A 8 -32.77 22.09 19.89
C LEU A 8 -32.26 20.88 20.69
N SER A 9 -32.91 19.71 20.61
CA SER A 9 -32.50 18.54 21.41
C SER A 9 -31.66 17.50 20.66
N ILE A 10 -31.47 17.66 19.34
CA ILE A 10 -30.63 16.75 18.54
C ILE A 10 -29.25 17.38 18.24
N ALA A 11 -29.12 18.70 18.37
CA ALA A 11 -27.86 19.42 18.15
C ALA A 11 -26.90 19.40 19.36
N LEU A 12 -27.29 18.83 20.51
CA LEU A 12 -26.45 18.78 21.72
C LEU A 12 -25.86 17.39 22.02
N PHE A 13 -26.13 16.37 21.20
CA PHE A 13 -25.59 15.02 21.39
C PHE A 13 -24.54 14.60 20.34
N LEU A 14 -24.11 15.53 19.48
CA LEU A 14 -23.07 15.28 18.46
C LEU A 14 -21.81 16.15 18.65
N MET A 15 -21.67 16.84 19.79
CA MET A 15 -20.50 17.70 20.09
C MET A 15 -19.70 17.24 21.32
N LEU A 16 -19.70 15.95 21.64
CA LEU A 16 -18.97 15.42 22.81
C LEU A 16 -18.10 14.18 22.55
N THR A 17 -17.81 13.82 21.30
CA THR A 17 -16.94 12.67 20.97
C THR A 17 -15.62 13.02 20.26
N VAL A 18 -15.19 14.29 20.27
CA VAL A 18 -13.90 14.71 19.65
C VAL A 18 -12.78 14.95 20.67
N VAL A 19 -12.94 14.48 21.92
CA VAL A 19 -11.88 14.63 22.94
C VAL A 19 -11.50 13.29 23.57
N ALA A 20 -11.10 12.32 22.74
CA ALA A 20 -10.44 11.10 23.23
C ALA A 20 -9.36 10.52 22.30
N SER A 21 -8.97 11.20 21.21
CA SER A 21 -8.01 10.65 20.23
C SER A 21 -6.63 11.31 20.23
N CYS A 22 -6.23 11.99 21.30
CA CYS A 22 -4.89 12.61 21.39
C CYS A 22 -4.07 12.20 22.63
N SER A 23 -4.42 11.10 23.32
CA SER A 23 -3.60 10.59 24.43
C SER A 23 -2.81 9.31 24.13
N SER A 24 -3.09 8.61 23.02
CA SER A 24 -2.40 7.35 22.68
C SER A 24 -1.03 7.59 22.01
N SER A 25 -0.92 8.59 21.13
CA SER A 25 0.33 8.89 20.40
C SER A 25 1.51 9.20 21.33
N LYS A 26 1.27 9.89 22.47
CA LYS A 26 2.33 10.16 23.46
C LYS A 26 2.81 8.93 24.23
N LYS A 27 1.98 7.89 24.35
CA LYS A 27 2.32 6.64 25.06
C LYS A 27 3.03 5.66 24.14
N THR A 28 2.67 5.65 22.85
CA THR A 28 3.36 4.86 21.81
C THR A 28 4.76 5.41 21.51
N GLU A 29 4.91 6.73 21.39
CA GLU A 29 6.24 7.36 21.23
C GLU A 29 7.13 7.14 22.47
N SER A 30 6.59 7.23 23.70
CA SER A 30 7.39 6.99 24.90
C SER A 30 7.83 5.53 25.03
N ASN A 31 6.96 4.56 24.69
CA ASN A 31 7.32 3.13 24.73
C ASN A 31 8.34 2.74 23.64
N GLN A 32 8.29 3.34 22.46
CA GLN A 32 9.28 3.11 21.39
C GLN A 32 10.66 3.71 21.73
N GLN A 33 10.68 4.92 22.32
CA GLN A 33 11.92 5.56 22.76
C GLN A 33 12.56 4.82 23.96
N ASP A 34 11.75 4.36 24.93
CA ASP A 34 12.22 3.59 26.09
C ASP A 34 12.70 2.18 25.70
N ALA A 35 12.10 1.53 24.68
CA ALA A 35 12.57 0.26 24.15
C ALA A 35 13.97 0.36 23.52
N LEU A 36 14.26 1.49 22.87
CA LEU A 36 15.57 1.73 22.25
C LEU A 36 16.63 2.18 23.26
N THR A 37 16.25 2.81 24.38
CA THR A 37 17.19 3.45 25.34
C THR A 37 17.24 2.86 26.75
N GLY A 38 16.33 1.93 27.09
CA GLY A 38 16.22 1.35 28.43
C GLY A 38 17.35 0.39 28.80
N VAL A 39 17.92 0.56 29.99
CA VAL A 39 18.86 -0.36 30.64
C VAL A 39 18.06 -1.29 31.56
N TYR A 40 18.04 -2.60 31.25
CA TYR A 40 17.38 -3.60 32.08
C TYR A 40 18.36 -4.69 32.50
N ASP A 41 18.64 -4.75 33.80
CA ASP A 41 19.47 -5.78 34.42
C ASP A 41 18.68 -7.09 34.61
N ASN A 42 19.34 -8.20 34.28
CA ASN A 42 18.98 -9.63 34.44
C ASN A 42 17.98 -10.21 33.41
N LEU A 43 18.48 -11.17 32.61
CA LEU A 43 17.74 -11.99 31.65
C LEU A 43 16.77 -12.96 32.39
N PRO A 44 15.44 -12.80 32.30
CA PRO A 44 14.51 -13.85 32.67
C PRO A 44 14.53 -14.94 31.59
N VAL A 45 14.28 -16.19 31.99
CA VAL A 45 13.91 -17.26 31.06
C VAL A 45 12.71 -16.76 30.24
N GLU A 46 12.82 -16.75 28.92
CA GLU A 46 11.78 -16.22 28.05
C GLU A 46 10.53 -17.09 28.15
N THR A 47 9.55 -16.66 28.94
CA THR A 47 8.27 -17.32 29.10
C THR A 47 7.29 -16.81 28.05
N ILE A 48 6.64 -17.74 27.35
CA ILE A 48 5.48 -17.45 26.50
C ILE A 48 4.39 -16.80 27.34
N VAL A 49 3.84 -15.67 26.86
CA VAL A 49 2.80 -14.91 27.57
C VAL A 49 1.45 -15.11 26.90
N THR A 50 0.43 -15.49 27.67
CA THR A 50 -0.83 -16.03 27.12
C THR A 50 -1.92 -14.99 26.86
N ASP A 51 -1.80 -13.78 27.40
CA ASP A 51 -2.88 -12.76 27.38
C ASP A 51 -2.36 -11.33 27.11
N THR A 52 -1.13 -11.20 26.63
CA THR A 52 -0.56 -9.92 26.18
C THR A 52 0.63 -10.18 25.26
N PHE A 53 1.01 -9.16 24.48
CA PHE A 53 2.20 -9.21 23.66
C PHE A 53 3.39 -8.60 24.41
N VAL A 54 4.53 -9.30 24.44
CA VAL A 54 5.74 -8.86 25.15
C VAL A 54 6.92 -8.87 24.20
N LEU A 55 7.56 -7.71 24.05
CA LEU A 55 8.75 -7.55 23.22
C LEU A 55 9.92 -8.42 23.75
N PRO A 56 10.80 -8.89 22.85
CA PRO A 56 12.02 -9.57 23.26
C PRO A 56 12.92 -8.63 24.05
N THR A 57 13.64 -9.16 25.04
CA THR A 57 14.60 -8.38 25.81
C THR A 57 15.91 -8.26 25.02
N ILE A 58 16.25 -7.06 24.57
CA ILE A 58 17.50 -6.82 23.85
C ILE A 58 18.68 -6.98 24.82
N PRO A 59 19.66 -7.86 24.55
CA PRO A 59 20.83 -8.02 25.40
C PRO A 59 21.58 -6.70 25.59
N SER A 60 21.97 -6.38 26.83
CA SER A 60 22.71 -5.16 27.17
C SER A 60 24.09 -5.07 26.49
N THR A 61 24.60 -6.20 25.99
CA THR A 61 25.82 -6.28 25.18
C THR A 61 25.65 -5.69 23.78
N ILE A 62 24.42 -5.56 23.27
CA ILE A 62 24.12 -4.94 21.98
C ILE A 62 23.84 -3.45 22.21
N THR A 63 24.91 -2.65 22.08
CA THR A 63 24.86 -1.19 22.29
C THR A 63 24.64 -0.39 21.01
N ASP A 64 24.93 -0.99 19.87
CA ASP A 64 24.80 -0.36 18.55
C ASP A 64 23.33 -0.33 18.11
N ASN A 65 22.82 0.85 17.75
CA ASN A 65 21.39 1.04 17.48
C ASN A 65 20.89 0.22 16.29
N ASP A 66 21.67 0.10 15.22
CA ASP A 66 21.29 -0.67 14.04
C ASP A 66 21.19 -2.15 14.41
N LYS A 67 22.18 -2.68 15.13
CA LYS A 67 22.13 -4.06 15.66
C LYS A 67 20.97 -4.30 16.64
N ARG A 68 20.58 -3.29 17.41
CA ARG A 68 19.41 -3.37 18.31
C ARG A 68 18.12 -3.47 17.50
N ALA A 69 17.96 -2.67 16.44
CA ALA A 69 16.80 -2.73 15.55
C ALA A 69 16.69 -4.09 14.84
N ILE A 70 17.82 -4.58 14.29
CA ILE A 70 17.91 -5.90 13.66
C ILE A 70 17.53 -7.01 14.65
N PHE A 71 18.09 -6.96 15.87
CA PHE A 71 17.75 -7.94 16.90
C PHE A 71 16.26 -7.91 17.24
N LEU A 72 15.68 -6.71 17.42
CA LEU A 72 14.28 -6.55 17.79
C LEU A 72 13.35 -7.13 16.73
N VAL A 73 13.55 -6.75 15.46
CA VAL A 73 12.75 -7.23 14.32
C VAL A 73 12.87 -8.75 14.19
N MET A 74 14.09 -9.29 14.18
CA MET A 74 14.32 -10.73 14.01
C MET A 74 13.80 -11.59 15.17
N ASN A 75 13.66 -11.03 16.38
CA ASN A 75 13.19 -11.76 17.55
C ASN A 75 11.81 -11.31 18.03
N TYR A 76 11.12 -10.48 17.25
CA TYR A 76 9.88 -9.83 17.66
C TYR A 76 8.82 -10.83 18.14
N TRP A 77 8.68 -11.93 17.40
CA TRP A 77 7.70 -12.98 17.66
C TRP A 77 8.25 -14.18 18.46
N GLU A 78 9.38 -14.07 19.18
CA GLU A 78 9.92 -15.19 19.98
C GLU A 78 9.04 -15.59 21.16
N ARG A 79 8.33 -14.63 21.75
CA ARG A 79 7.50 -14.86 22.95
C ARG A 79 6.00 -15.04 22.65
N PHE A 80 5.63 -15.02 21.37
CA PHE A 80 4.26 -15.20 20.91
C PHE A 80 3.95 -16.68 20.69
N ASP A 81 2.83 -17.16 21.23
CA ASP A 81 2.39 -18.55 21.07
C ASP A 81 1.58 -18.73 19.78
N PHE A 82 2.24 -19.16 18.70
CA PHE A 82 1.57 -19.43 17.43
C PHE A 82 0.62 -20.64 17.48
N ALA A 83 0.67 -21.49 18.50
CA ALA A 83 -0.29 -22.59 18.68
C ALA A 83 -1.55 -22.15 19.45
N ASN A 84 -1.53 -20.98 20.10
CA ASN A 84 -2.66 -20.48 20.87
C ASN A 84 -3.69 -19.78 19.98
N ARG A 85 -4.67 -20.55 19.51
CA ARG A 85 -5.80 -20.03 18.71
C ARG A 85 -6.62 -18.94 19.39
N GLY A 86 -6.61 -18.88 20.73
CA GLY A 86 -7.32 -17.81 21.46
C GLY A 86 -6.80 -16.42 21.12
N LEU A 87 -5.56 -16.28 20.65
CA LEU A 87 -4.96 -15.01 20.25
C LEU A 87 -5.49 -14.48 18.90
N ILE A 88 -6.11 -15.33 18.08
CA ILE A 88 -6.76 -14.92 16.82
C ILE A 88 -7.97 -14.02 17.10
N GLU A 89 -8.72 -14.32 18.16
CA GLU A 89 -9.92 -13.59 18.57
C GLU A 89 -9.60 -12.32 19.40
N ARG A 90 -8.32 -11.97 19.54
CA ARG A 90 -7.82 -10.87 20.36
C ARG A 90 -7.04 -9.87 19.49
N PRO A 91 -7.70 -9.17 18.55
CA PRO A 91 -7.03 -8.24 17.64
C PRO A 91 -6.32 -7.10 18.37
N GLU A 92 -6.80 -6.70 19.56
CA GLU A 92 -6.13 -5.71 20.39
C GLU A 92 -4.76 -6.17 20.93
N ILE A 93 -4.45 -7.46 20.81
CA ILE A 93 -3.13 -8.04 21.09
C ILE A 93 -2.43 -8.34 19.77
N THR A 94 -2.95 -9.27 18.97
CA THR A 94 -2.20 -9.86 17.85
C THR A 94 -2.10 -8.91 16.66
N GLU A 95 -3.21 -8.31 16.26
CA GLU A 95 -3.22 -7.35 15.14
C GLU A 95 -2.47 -6.07 15.52
N GLN A 96 -2.64 -5.57 16.75
CA GLN A 96 -1.85 -4.43 17.22
C GLN A 96 -0.34 -4.74 17.24
N ALA A 97 0.06 -5.91 17.76
CA ALA A 97 1.47 -6.34 17.72
C ALA A 97 1.99 -6.47 16.28
N PHE A 98 1.15 -6.91 15.34
CA PHE A 98 1.49 -6.97 13.93
C PHE A 98 1.69 -5.59 13.31
N VAL A 99 0.81 -4.62 13.61
CA VAL A 99 0.98 -3.23 13.17
C VAL A 99 2.26 -2.62 13.74
N ASP A 100 2.54 -2.86 15.02
CA ASP A 100 3.77 -2.38 15.65
C ASP A 100 5.00 -3.02 15.00
N TYR A 101 4.93 -4.31 14.67
CA TYR A 101 5.98 -5.05 13.96
C TYR A 101 6.29 -4.46 12.57
N ILE A 102 5.27 -4.24 11.73
CA ILE A 102 5.51 -3.74 10.37
C ILE A 102 6.10 -2.33 10.37
N ASN A 103 5.77 -1.49 11.36
CA ASN A 103 6.40 -0.17 11.54
C ASN A 103 7.89 -0.26 11.89
N LEU A 104 8.32 -1.34 12.56
CA LEU A 104 9.73 -1.53 12.92
C LEU A 104 10.59 -1.91 11.70
N LEU A 105 9.99 -2.40 10.61
CA LEU A 105 10.72 -2.82 9.41
C LEU A 105 11.42 -1.64 8.72
N ASP A 106 10.93 -0.41 8.88
CA ASP A 106 11.53 0.80 8.30
C ASP A 106 12.87 1.20 8.94
N TYR A 107 13.24 0.56 10.05
CA TYR A 107 14.49 0.81 10.78
C TYR A 107 15.61 -0.19 10.47
N VAL A 108 15.36 -1.15 9.59
CA VAL A 108 16.33 -2.17 9.18
C VAL A 108 16.52 -2.15 7.67
N SER A 109 17.55 -2.82 7.17
CA SER A 109 17.72 -2.97 5.73
C SER A 109 16.59 -3.82 5.14
N ARG A 110 16.36 -3.66 3.83
CA ARG A 110 15.37 -4.46 3.10
C ARG A 110 15.58 -5.96 3.29
N ASP A 111 16.82 -6.44 3.18
CA ASP A 111 17.14 -7.87 3.32
C ASP A 111 16.79 -8.40 4.72
N GLU A 112 17.00 -7.59 5.76
CA GLU A 112 16.66 -7.95 7.15
C GLU A 112 15.14 -7.95 7.38
N ALA A 113 14.43 -6.97 6.81
CA ALA A 113 12.96 -6.93 6.85
C ALA A 113 12.36 -8.15 6.15
N GLU A 114 12.81 -8.47 4.93
CA GLU A 114 12.34 -9.64 4.17
C GLU A 114 12.62 -10.95 4.93
N ALA A 115 13.82 -11.11 5.51
CA ALA A 115 14.16 -12.29 6.31
C ALA A 115 13.25 -12.43 7.55
N SER A 116 12.95 -11.33 8.23
CA SER A 116 12.06 -11.33 9.39
C SER A 116 10.61 -11.64 9.01
N LEU A 117 10.14 -11.14 7.87
CA LEU A 117 8.81 -11.42 7.34
C LEU A 117 8.62 -12.91 7.05
N ARG A 118 9.57 -13.54 6.35
CA ARG A 118 9.59 -15.00 6.13
C ARG A 118 9.61 -15.77 7.44
N LYS A 119 10.48 -15.37 8.37
CA LYS A 119 10.55 -15.98 9.71
C LYS A 119 9.20 -15.92 10.43
N THR A 120 8.48 -14.79 10.32
CA THR A 120 7.19 -14.58 10.99
C THR A 120 6.12 -15.53 10.45
N ILE A 121 5.93 -15.59 9.13
CA ILE A 121 4.91 -16.49 8.55
C ILE A 121 5.26 -17.96 8.79
N ASN A 122 6.54 -18.34 8.73
CA ASN A 122 6.99 -19.71 9.01
C ASN A 122 6.81 -20.11 10.48
N LYS A 123 6.86 -19.16 11.42
CA LYS A 123 6.50 -19.45 12.82
C LYS A 123 5.01 -19.74 13.00
N ALA A 124 4.16 -19.16 12.17
CA ALA A 124 2.72 -19.42 12.20
C ALA A 124 2.35 -20.83 11.73
N ASP A 125 3.30 -21.58 11.14
CA ASP A 125 3.14 -22.98 10.70
C ASP A 125 2.87 -23.95 11.87
N ALA A 126 2.97 -23.46 13.11
CA ALA A 126 2.58 -24.22 14.29
C ALA A 126 1.07 -24.60 14.32
N ASP A 127 0.19 -23.83 13.66
CA ASP A 127 -1.24 -24.11 13.60
C ASP A 127 -1.89 -23.53 12.33
N TYR A 128 -2.73 -24.32 11.65
CA TYR A 128 -3.39 -23.92 10.41
C TYR A 128 -4.23 -22.63 10.55
N MET A 129 -4.99 -22.48 11.64
CA MET A 129 -5.83 -21.29 11.82
C MET A 129 -4.96 -20.06 12.08
N MET A 130 -3.87 -20.22 12.82
CA MET A 130 -2.91 -19.14 13.05
C MET A 130 -2.18 -18.75 11.76
N TYR A 131 -1.73 -19.71 10.97
CA TYR A 131 -1.10 -19.48 9.68
C TYR A 131 -2.03 -18.71 8.73
N SER A 132 -3.28 -19.17 8.60
CA SER A 132 -4.31 -18.51 7.81
C SER A 132 -4.58 -17.08 8.30
N TYR A 133 -4.64 -16.88 9.62
CA TYR A 133 -4.83 -15.55 10.20
C TYR A 133 -3.66 -14.61 9.90
N PHE A 134 -2.41 -15.03 10.11
CA PHE A 134 -1.25 -14.22 9.78
C PHE A 134 -1.15 -13.92 8.28
N GLY A 135 -1.45 -14.89 7.41
CA GLY A 135 -1.61 -14.65 5.97
C GLY A 135 -2.61 -13.53 5.67
N SER A 136 -3.76 -13.54 6.35
CA SER A 136 -4.78 -12.49 6.20
C SER A 136 -4.33 -11.12 6.73
N LEU A 137 -3.48 -11.07 7.76
CA LEU A 137 -2.87 -9.82 8.23
C LEU A 137 -1.88 -9.27 7.19
N PHE A 138 -1.02 -10.12 6.63
CA PHE A 138 -0.12 -9.70 5.55
C PHE A 138 -0.89 -9.15 4.33
N ASP A 139 -1.96 -9.83 3.91
CA ASP A 139 -2.85 -9.36 2.85
C ASP A 139 -3.48 -8.00 3.20
N LYS A 140 -4.15 -7.92 4.37
CA LYS A 140 -4.81 -6.71 4.87
C LYS A 140 -3.87 -5.50 4.91
N TYR A 141 -2.63 -5.67 5.35
CA TYR A 141 -1.74 -4.54 5.56
C TYR A 141 -0.87 -4.22 4.35
N PHE A 142 -0.38 -5.22 3.62
CA PHE A 142 0.55 -4.98 2.52
C PHE A 142 -0.11 -4.93 1.14
N TYR A 143 -1.32 -5.48 0.98
CA TYR A 143 -1.97 -5.62 -0.34
C TYR A 143 -3.32 -4.90 -0.45
N ASP A 144 -4.14 -4.86 0.60
CA ASP A 144 -5.46 -4.19 0.57
C ASP A 144 -5.34 -2.71 0.12
N PRO A 145 -6.10 -2.25 -0.89
CA PRO A 145 -6.05 -0.88 -1.39
C PRO A 145 -6.44 0.21 -0.38
N ASN A 146 -7.05 -0.13 0.76
CA ASN A 146 -7.40 0.81 1.81
C ASN A 146 -6.35 0.87 2.92
N SER A 147 -5.34 0.01 2.89
CA SER A 147 -4.27 0.01 3.88
C SER A 147 -3.32 1.19 3.68
N PRO A 148 -2.95 1.93 4.74
CA PRO A 148 -1.87 2.90 4.67
C PRO A 148 -0.47 2.26 4.64
N PHE A 149 -0.37 0.95 4.92
CA PHE A 149 0.89 0.20 5.01
C PHE A 149 1.22 -0.60 3.74
N ARG A 150 0.48 -0.39 2.64
CA ARG A 150 0.69 -1.14 1.39
C ARG A 150 2.14 -1.14 0.97
N ASN A 151 2.68 -2.33 0.74
CA ASN A 151 4.03 -2.52 0.26
C ASN A 151 4.17 -3.90 -0.37
N GLU A 152 4.00 -3.98 -1.69
CA GLU A 152 4.12 -5.24 -2.41
C GLU A 152 5.52 -5.87 -2.28
N GLU A 153 6.57 -5.08 -2.12
CA GLU A 153 7.93 -5.60 -1.96
C GLU A 153 8.12 -6.30 -0.61
N TYR A 154 7.36 -5.92 0.43
CA TYR A 154 7.29 -6.66 1.70
C TYR A 154 6.30 -7.83 1.62
N TYR A 155 5.29 -7.77 0.75
CA TYR A 155 4.34 -8.87 0.60
C TYR A 155 4.88 -10.05 -0.20
N ILE A 156 5.67 -9.79 -1.24
CA ILE A 156 6.30 -10.82 -2.11
C ILE A 156 7.03 -11.92 -1.31
N PRO A 157 7.97 -11.63 -0.39
CA PRO A 157 8.67 -12.68 0.35
C PRO A 157 7.72 -13.52 1.20
N VAL A 158 6.62 -12.94 1.71
CA VAL A 158 5.60 -13.68 2.45
C VAL A 158 4.79 -14.59 1.52
N LEU A 159 4.37 -14.06 0.36
CA LEU A 159 3.66 -14.82 -0.65
C LEU A 159 4.46 -16.04 -1.11
N GLU A 160 5.77 -15.90 -1.32
CA GLU A 160 6.66 -17.00 -1.68
C GLU A 160 6.66 -18.12 -0.63
N GLU A 161 6.61 -17.81 0.67
CA GLU A 161 6.46 -18.84 1.71
C GLU A 161 5.05 -19.47 1.70
N ILE A 162 4.01 -18.66 1.52
CA ILE A 162 2.61 -19.12 1.57
C ILE A 162 2.27 -20.05 0.40
N ILE A 163 2.72 -19.74 -0.82
CA ILE A 163 2.41 -20.56 -2.01
C ILE A 163 3.08 -21.94 -1.96
N GLU A 164 4.22 -22.06 -1.27
CA GLU A 164 4.93 -23.33 -1.07
C GLU A 164 4.47 -24.08 0.20
N SER A 165 3.70 -23.44 1.08
CA SER A 165 3.33 -24.01 2.38
C SER A 165 2.37 -25.20 2.28
N GLU A 166 2.72 -26.33 2.89
CA GLU A 166 1.88 -27.54 2.92
C GLU A 166 0.72 -27.44 3.94
N ILE A 167 0.76 -26.50 4.88
CA ILE A 167 -0.28 -26.39 5.93
C ILE A 167 -1.62 -25.91 5.36
N LEU A 168 -1.60 -25.04 4.35
CA LEU A 168 -2.81 -24.47 3.76
C LEU A 168 -3.47 -25.43 2.78
N LEU A 169 -4.81 -25.43 2.77
CA LEU A 169 -5.56 -26.11 1.71
C LEU A 169 -5.30 -25.41 0.37
N GLU A 170 -5.39 -26.17 -0.73
CA GLU A 170 -5.23 -25.64 -2.08
C GLU A 170 -6.18 -24.45 -2.35
N THR A 171 -7.42 -24.55 -1.84
CA THR A 171 -8.42 -23.48 -1.98
C THR A 171 -7.98 -22.18 -1.32
N ASP A 172 -7.40 -22.24 -0.12
CA ASP A 172 -6.99 -21.04 0.61
C ASP A 172 -5.72 -20.45 0.00
N ARG A 173 -4.81 -21.34 -0.44
CA ARG A 173 -3.57 -20.96 -1.13
C ARG A 173 -3.83 -20.34 -2.50
N SER A 174 -4.96 -20.66 -3.15
CA SER A 174 -5.25 -20.17 -4.49
C SER A 174 -5.35 -18.63 -4.56
N ILE A 175 -5.83 -18.00 -3.49
CA ILE A 175 -5.90 -16.53 -3.36
C ILE A 175 -4.49 -15.94 -3.34
N TYR A 176 -3.58 -16.50 -2.55
CA TYR A 176 -2.19 -16.04 -2.47
C TYR A 176 -1.41 -16.30 -3.76
N ASN A 177 -1.66 -17.41 -4.46
CA ASN A 177 -1.11 -17.64 -5.80
C ASN A 177 -1.55 -16.55 -6.78
N PHE A 178 -2.83 -16.16 -6.73
CA PHE A 178 -3.34 -15.06 -7.54
C PHE A 178 -2.67 -13.72 -7.16
N HIS A 179 -2.51 -13.43 -5.86
CA HIS A 179 -1.83 -12.21 -5.42
C HIS A 179 -0.38 -12.20 -5.92
N TYR A 180 0.35 -13.32 -5.81
CA TYR A 180 1.70 -13.48 -6.33
C TYR A 180 1.78 -13.24 -7.85
N GLU A 181 0.86 -13.81 -8.63
CA GLU A 181 0.77 -13.55 -10.07
C GLU A 181 0.61 -12.04 -10.36
N MET A 182 -0.19 -11.33 -9.57
CA MET A 182 -0.51 -9.91 -9.80
C MET A 182 0.59 -8.95 -9.33
N VAL A 183 1.20 -9.16 -8.14
CA VAL A 183 2.29 -8.32 -7.63
C VAL A 183 3.54 -8.45 -8.51
N MET A 184 3.76 -9.61 -9.13
CA MET A 184 4.89 -9.84 -10.03
C MET A 184 4.75 -9.14 -11.38
N LYS A 185 3.58 -8.59 -11.72
CA LYS A 185 3.39 -7.79 -12.93
C LYS A 185 3.77 -6.33 -12.68
N ASN A 186 4.45 -5.72 -13.66
CA ASN A 186 4.78 -4.29 -13.66
C ASN A 186 5.53 -3.82 -12.40
N ARG A 187 6.40 -4.67 -11.84
CA ARG A 187 7.18 -4.31 -10.65
C ARG A 187 8.08 -3.11 -10.94
N VAL A 188 8.41 -2.36 -9.89
CA VAL A 188 9.35 -1.24 -9.99
C VAL A 188 10.70 -1.74 -10.54
N GLY A 189 11.20 -1.08 -11.57
CA GLY A 189 12.41 -1.46 -12.31
C GLY A 189 12.13 -2.32 -13.55
N ASP A 190 11.03 -3.06 -13.60
CA ASP A 190 10.67 -3.89 -14.75
C ASP A 190 10.04 -3.06 -15.86
N LYS A 191 10.04 -3.60 -17.08
CA LYS A 191 9.29 -3.02 -18.19
C LYS A 191 7.80 -3.24 -17.99
N GLY A 192 7.03 -2.15 -17.96
CA GLY A 192 5.57 -2.20 -17.81
C GLY A 192 4.88 -2.90 -18.98
N SER A 193 3.77 -3.57 -18.70
CA SER A 193 2.98 -4.30 -19.69
C SER A 193 2.43 -3.35 -20.75
N ASN A 194 2.69 -3.65 -22.02
CA ASN A 194 2.13 -2.87 -23.11
C ASN A 194 0.62 -3.09 -23.21
N PHE A 195 -0.10 -2.03 -23.56
CA PHE A 195 -1.52 -2.09 -23.89
C PHE A 195 -1.85 -1.11 -25.02
N ASN A 196 -2.98 -1.36 -25.66
CA ASN A 196 -3.56 -0.43 -26.62
C ASN A 196 -4.59 0.47 -25.93
N TYR A 197 -4.59 1.75 -26.27
CA TYR A 197 -5.57 2.72 -25.78
C TYR A 197 -6.20 3.45 -26.96
N THR A 198 -7.51 3.68 -26.88
CA THR A 198 -8.29 4.33 -27.94
C THR A 198 -8.72 5.72 -27.50
N LEU A 199 -8.52 6.71 -28.36
CA LEU A 199 -8.95 8.09 -28.14
C LEU A 199 -10.41 8.29 -28.55
N ALA A 200 -11.02 9.39 -28.13
CA ALA A 200 -12.39 9.77 -28.56
C ALA A 200 -12.54 9.90 -30.09
N SER A 201 -11.43 10.16 -30.82
CA SER A 201 -11.39 10.17 -32.28
C SER A 201 -11.50 8.77 -32.91
N GLY A 202 -11.44 7.71 -32.11
CA GLY A 202 -11.37 6.32 -32.56
C GLY A 202 -9.96 5.83 -32.91
N GLN A 203 -8.95 6.73 -32.90
CA GLN A 203 -7.56 6.35 -33.12
C GLN A 203 -7.05 5.51 -31.95
N THR A 204 -6.34 4.42 -32.26
CA THR A 204 -5.77 3.51 -31.27
C THR A 204 -4.25 3.57 -31.33
N HIS A 205 -3.63 3.69 -30.17
CA HIS A 205 -2.19 3.75 -29.98
C HIS A 205 -1.77 2.73 -28.94
N SER A 206 -0.47 2.46 -28.86
CA SER A 206 0.12 1.58 -27.85
C SER A 206 0.92 2.40 -26.85
N LEU A 207 0.93 2.00 -25.58
CA LEU A 207 1.75 2.62 -24.53
C LEU A 207 3.23 2.71 -24.97
N TYR A 208 3.77 1.64 -25.54
CA TYR A 208 5.17 1.60 -25.99
C TYR A 208 5.49 2.61 -27.10
N ASN A 209 4.51 3.02 -27.89
CA ASN A 209 4.69 4.01 -28.95
C ASN A 209 4.54 5.46 -28.45
N LEU A 210 4.10 5.66 -27.20
CA LEU A 210 3.96 6.98 -26.60
C LEU A 210 5.33 7.57 -26.24
N LYS A 211 5.76 8.56 -27.02
CA LYS A 211 7.04 9.26 -26.82
C LYS A 211 6.92 10.31 -25.73
N SER A 212 7.57 10.06 -24.59
CA SER A 212 7.64 10.97 -23.45
C SER A 212 8.80 10.53 -22.55
N GLU A 213 9.54 11.46 -21.94
CA GLU A 213 10.59 11.12 -20.96
C GLU A 213 9.99 10.43 -19.74
N TYR A 214 8.81 10.87 -19.32
CA TYR A 214 8.00 10.25 -18.29
C TYR A 214 6.55 10.12 -18.74
N THR A 215 5.91 9.03 -18.36
CA THR A 215 4.46 8.82 -18.54
C THR A 215 3.81 8.57 -17.20
N LEU A 216 2.93 9.47 -16.77
CA LEU A 216 2.04 9.25 -15.64
C LEU A 216 0.74 8.63 -16.17
N LEU A 217 0.51 7.36 -15.85
CA LEU A 217 -0.72 6.64 -16.17
C LEU A 217 -1.64 6.67 -14.94
N MET A 218 -2.89 7.06 -15.17
CA MET A 218 -3.96 7.00 -14.17
C MET A 218 -5.11 6.16 -14.70
N PHE A 219 -5.33 4.99 -14.09
CA PHE A 219 -6.59 4.27 -14.27
C PHE A 219 -7.69 5.04 -13.56
N SER A 220 -8.76 5.39 -14.26
CA SER A 220 -9.79 6.30 -13.73
C SER A 220 -11.16 6.02 -14.31
N ASN A 221 -12.19 6.18 -13.47
CA ASN A 221 -13.59 6.07 -13.87
C ASN A 221 -14.30 7.42 -13.84
N PRO A 222 -15.21 7.68 -14.80
CA PRO A 222 -16.14 8.81 -14.72
C PRO A 222 -16.95 8.80 -13.42
N GLY A 223 -17.20 9.96 -12.82
CA GLY A 223 -17.97 10.09 -11.57
C GLY A 223 -17.24 9.65 -10.29
N CYS A 224 -15.99 9.20 -10.39
CA CYS A 224 -15.15 8.83 -9.25
C CYS A 224 -14.68 10.08 -8.48
N SER A 225 -15.15 10.25 -7.23
CA SER A 225 -14.78 11.39 -6.38
C SER A 225 -13.28 11.42 -6.05
N THR A 226 -12.69 10.27 -5.74
CA THR A 226 -11.24 10.16 -5.48
C THR A 226 -10.41 10.53 -6.70
N CYS A 227 -10.85 10.14 -7.90
CA CYS A 227 -10.20 10.49 -9.17
C CYS A 227 -10.25 12.00 -9.42
N ALA A 228 -11.38 12.65 -9.10
CA ALA A 228 -11.50 14.10 -9.17
C ALA A 228 -10.54 14.79 -8.19
N THR A 229 -10.42 14.29 -6.95
CA THR A 229 -9.46 14.81 -5.96
C THR A 229 -8.02 14.70 -6.44
N VAL A 230 -7.60 13.51 -6.92
CA VAL A 230 -6.26 13.29 -7.47
C VAL A 230 -6.02 14.18 -8.69
N THR A 231 -7.01 14.33 -9.57
CA THR A 231 -6.92 15.23 -10.73
C THR A 231 -6.66 16.68 -10.28
N GLN A 232 -7.39 17.16 -9.27
CA GLN A 232 -7.17 18.51 -8.73
C GLN A 232 -5.82 18.66 -8.06
N GLN A 233 -5.32 17.65 -7.34
CA GLN A 233 -3.98 17.67 -6.76
C GLN A 233 -2.91 17.78 -7.86
N ILE A 234 -3.00 16.96 -8.92
CA ILE A 234 -2.09 17.05 -10.06
C ILE A 234 -2.11 18.45 -10.69
N LEU A 235 -3.29 19.02 -10.91
CA LEU A 235 -3.44 20.36 -11.49
C LEU A 235 -2.86 21.48 -10.62
N ASN A 236 -2.88 21.31 -9.30
CA ASN A 236 -2.37 22.29 -8.33
C ASN A 236 -0.90 22.06 -7.94
N SER A 237 -0.31 20.94 -8.38
CA SER A 237 1.07 20.58 -8.05
C SER A 237 2.07 21.40 -8.85
N ASN A 238 2.90 22.19 -8.17
CA ASN A 238 3.94 22.97 -8.83
C ASN A 238 4.98 22.06 -9.51
N ASP A 239 5.37 20.96 -8.86
CA ASP A 239 6.43 20.08 -9.38
C ASP A 239 5.99 19.37 -10.65
N ILE A 240 4.76 18.86 -10.68
CA ILE A 240 4.20 18.21 -11.88
C ILE A 240 3.95 19.25 -12.98
N ASN A 241 3.44 20.44 -12.64
CA ASN A 241 3.22 21.51 -13.62
C ASN A 241 4.53 22.03 -14.21
N ASN A 242 5.60 22.11 -13.42
CA ASN A 242 6.94 22.44 -13.91
C ASN A 242 7.44 21.38 -14.90
N ALA A 243 7.26 20.09 -14.61
CA ALA A 243 7.59 19.01 -15.54
C ALA A 243 6.77 19.10 -16.85
N LEU A 244 5.47 19.37 -16.77
CA LEU A 244 4.63 19.61 -17.96
C LEU A 244 5.06 20.84 -18.77
N ALA A 245 5.53 21.90 -18.11
CA ALA A 245 5.99 23.13 -18.75
C ALA A 245 7.29 22.93 -19.57
N LEU A 246 8.05 21.86 -19.31
CA LEU A 246 9.22 21.48 -20.10
C LEU A 246 8.86 20.76 -21.41
N ASN A 247 7.58 20.51 -21.68
CA ASN A 247 7.13 19.98 -22.96
C ASN A 247 7.35 21.00 -24.08
N SER A 248 7.86 20.54 -25.22
CA SER A 248 8.17 21.33 -26.41
C SER A 248 7.76 20.59 -27.68
N SER A 249 7.88 21.23 -28.84
CA SER A 249 7.58 20.59 -30.13
C SER A 249 8.54 19.43 -30.47
N THR A 250 9.72 19.38 -29.87
CA THR A 250 10.76 18.38 -30.15
C THR A 250 10.93 17.34 -29.05
N ARG A 251 10.44 17.62 -27.84
CA ARG A 251 10.60 16.76 -26.66
C ARG A 251 9.40 16.90 -25.74
N THR A 252 8.80 15.78 -25.36
CA THR A 252 7.76 15.71 -24.33
C THR A 252 8.41 15.20 -23.05
N MET A 253 8.53 16.06 -22.03
CA MET A 253 9.05 15.71 -20.71
C MET A 253 8.05 14.81 -19.97
N LEU A 254 6.80 15.25 -19.86
CA LEU A 254 5.77 14.51 -19.14
C LEU A 254 4.50 14.41 -19.97
N THR A 255 3.99 13.18 -20.07
CA THR A 255 2.65 12.89 -20.58
C THR A 255 1.82 12.34 -19.44
N ILE A 256 0.63 12.90 -19.25
CA ILE A 256 -0.38 12.34 -18.34
C ILE A 256 -1.42 11.63 -19.21
N LEU A 257 -1.59 10.33 -18.98
CA LEU A 257 -2.52 9.45 -19.67
C LEU A 257 -3.55 8.96 -18.67
N THR A 258 -4.82 9.33 -18.84
CA THR A 258 -5.92 8.71 -18.09
C THR A 258 -6.53 7.60 -18.92
N LEU A 259 -6.76 6.45 -18.31
CA LEU A 259 -7.30 5.28 -18.98
C LEU A 259 -8.56 4.78 -18.30
N TYR A 260 -9.66 4.76 -19.04
CA TYR A 260 -10.91 4.13 -18.65
C TYR A 260 -10.94 2.68 -19.12
N ILE A 261 -11.26 1.75 -18.21
CA ILE A 261 -11.13 0.30 -18.46
C ILE A 261 -12.45 -0.47 -18.32
N ASP A 262 -13.58 0.24 -18.24
CA ASP A 262 -14.92 -0.37 -18.16
C ASP A 262 -15.72 -0.17 -19.47
N GLU A 263 -16.89 -0.79 -19.53
CA GLU A 263 -17.67 -0.96 -20.76
C GLU A 263 -18.44 0.30 -21.22
N ASP A 264 -18.82 1.20 -20.32
CA ASP A 264 -19.72 2.31 -20.65
C ASP A 264 -18.97 3.51 -21.28
N ILE A 265 -18.60 3.33 -22.54
CA ILE A 265 -17.90 4.36 -23.33
C ILE A 265 -18.76 5.62 -23.49
N ASN A 266 -20.09 5.51 -23.48
CA ASN A 266 -20.96 6.67 -23.58
C ASN A 266 -20.88 7.53 -22.31
N LEU A 267 -20.84 6.89 -21.14
CA LEU A 267 -20.59 7.57 -19.87
C LEU A 267 -19.22 8.26 -19.89
N TRP A 268 -18.18 7.59 -20.37
CA TRP A 268 -16.85 8.18 -20.50
C TRP A 268 -16.84 9.39 -21.44
N LEU A 269 -17.42 9.27 -22.64
CA LEU A 269 -17.56 10.35 -23.62
C LEU A 269 -18.30 11.56 -23.04
N ALA A 270 -19.38 11.33 -22.27
CA ALA A 270 -20.15 12.40 -21.64
C ALA A 270 -19.36 13.18 -20.58
N ASN A 271 -18.33 12.57 -19.97
CA ASN A 271 -17.49 13.18 -18.94
C ASN A 271 -16.21 13.81 -19.50
N LEU A 272 -15.81 13.51 -20.74
CA LEU A 272 -14.62 14.11 -21.38
C LEU A 272 -14.52 15.63 -21.29
N PRO A 273 -15.60 16.43 -21.46
CA PRO A 273 -15.51 17.89 -21.37
C PRO A 273 -15.06 18.43 -20.01
N GLN A 274 -15.17 17.61 -18.95
CA GLN A 274 -14.75 17.97 -17.59
C GLN A 274 -13.27 17.65 -17.34
N MET A 275 -12.62 16.90 -18.23
CA MET A 275 -11.26 16.42 -18.04
C MET A 275 -10.22 17.45 -18.53
N PRO A 276 -8.99 17.46 -17.95
CA PRO A 276 -7.98 18.44 -18.32
C PRO A 276 -7.53 18.35 -19.78
N PRO A 277 -7.69 19.40 -20.60
CA PRO A 277 -7.50 19.32 -22.06
C PRO A 277 -6.07 19.07 -22.52
N LYS A 278 -5.07 19.19 -21.63
CA LYS A 278 -3.65 18.93 -21.94
C LYS A 278 -3.24 17.46 -21.73
N TRP A 279 -4.11 16.65 -21.15
CA TRP A 279 -3.83 15.24 -20.89
C TRP A 279 -4.32 14.38 -22.05
N ILE A 280 -3.79 13.17 -22.15
CA ILE A 280 -4.34 12.15 -23.05
C ILE A 280 -5.43 11.42 -22.30
N HIS A 281 -6.67 11.53 -22.77
CA HIS A 281 -7.80 10.76 -22.26
C HIS A 281 -8.11 9.63 -23.23
N ALA A 282 -8.06 8.40 -22.74
CA ALA A 282 -8.30 7.22 -23.54
C ALA A 282 -9.13 6.17 -22.79
N TYR A 283 -9.59 5.18 -23.54
CA TYR A 283 -10.27 4.01 -23.01
C TYR A 283 -9.68 2.72 -23.61
N ASP A 284 -9.85 1.61 -22.89
CA ASP A 284 -9.50 0.28 -23.36
C ASP A 284 -10.68 -0.33 -24.14
N LYS A 285 -10.68 -0.16 -25.46
CA LYS A 285 -11.77 -0.60 -26.34
C LYS A 285 -12.06 -2.10 -26.26
N GLY A 286 -11.04 -2.93 -26.00
CA GLY A 286 -11.17 -4.39 -25.95
C GLY A 286 -11.26 -4.95 -24.54
N LEU A 287 -11.22 -4.08 -23.52
CA LEU A 287 -11.06 -4.45 -22.11
C LEU A 287 -9.88 -5.42 -21.90
N GLU A 288 -8.84 -5.31 -22.73
CA GLU A 288 -7.71 -6.25 -22.71
C GLU A 288 -6.96 -6.19 -21.39
N ILE A 289 -6.88 -5.02 -20.76
CA ILE A 289 -6.18 -4.83 -19.49
C ILE A 289 -6.83 -5.67 -18.40
N THR A 290 -8.16 -5.64 -18.31
CA THR A 290 -8.94 -6.43 -17.35
C THR A 290 -8.96 -7.91 -17.74
N HIS A 291 -9.27 -8.22 -18.99
CA HIS A 291 -9.38 -9.61 -19.47
C HIS A 291 -8.07 -10.40 -19.39
N LYS A 292 -6.94 -9.76 -19.72
CA LYS A 292 -5.60 -10.37 -19.67
C LYS A 292 -4.89 -10.08 -18.34
N ARG A 293 -5.53 -9.34 -17.42
CA ARG A 293 -4.97 -8.96 -16.11
C ARG A 293 -3.58 -8.36 -16.25
N LEU A 294 -3.43 -7.42 -17.19
CA LEU A 294 -2.13 -6.81 -17.52
C LEU A 294 -1.61 -5.94 -16.37
N TYR A 295 -2.51 -5.38 -15.57
CA TYR A 295 -2.23 -4.53 -14.43
C TYR A 295 -3.03 -5.01 -13.23
N ASP A 296 -2.43 -4.92 -12.05
CA ASP A 296 -3.13 -5.10 -10.80
C ASP A 296 -3.83 -3.79 -10.41
N ILE A 297 -5.15 -3.74 -10.65
CA ILE A 297 -5.98 -2.55 -10.45
C ILE A 297 -6.99 -2.90 -9.35
N LYS A 298 -6.54 -2.78 -8.10
CA LYS A 298 -7.32 -3.13 -6.91
C LYS A 298 -8.36 -2.08 -6.54
N ALA A 299 -8.08 -0.81 -6.87
CA ALA A 299 -8.96 0.32 -6.64
C ALA A 299 -8.78 1.37 -7.74
N ILE A 300 -9.71 2.33 -7.81
CA ILE A 300 -9.64 3.44 -8.76
C ILE A 300 -9.70 4.75 -7.97
N PRO A 301 -8.77 5.71 -8.22
CA PRO A 301 -7.70 5.66 -9.21
C PRO A 301 -6.51 4.80 -8.77
N THR A 302 -5.82 4.21 -9.76
CA THR A 302 -4.48 3.61 -9.59
C THR A 302 -3.48 4.36 -10.46
N LEU A 303 -2.33 4.72 -9.88
CA LEU A 303 -1.31 5.54 -10.52
C LEU A 303 -0.03 4.77 -10.79
N TYR A 304 0.50 4.91 -12.00
CA TYR A 304 1.82 4.40 -12.40
C TYR A 304 2.65 5.52 -13.01
N LEU A 305 3.94 5.53 -12.70
CA LEU A 305 4.91 6.40 -13.36
C LEU A 305 5.92 5.53 -14.13
N PHE A 306 6.09 5.82 -15.41
CA PHE A 306 7.04 5.14 -16.28
C PHE A 306 8.14 6.08 -16.76
N ASP A 307 9.31 5.53 -17.05
CA ASP A 307 10.39 6.21 -17.76
C ASP A 307 10.16 6.23 -19.30
N LYS A 308 11.16 6.76 -20.02
CA LYS A 308 11.16 6.87 -21.48
C LYS A 308 11.05 5.51 -22.19
N ASP A 309 11.61 4.46 -21.60
CA ASP A 309 11.67 3.10 -22.12
C ASP A 309 10.48 2.25 -21.63
N LYS A 310 9.57 2.87 -20.86
CA LYS A 310 8.40 2.29 -20.20
C LYS A 310 8.74 1.30 -19.08
N ASN A 311 9.91 1.46 -18.45
CA ASN A 311 10.17 0.81 -17.17
C ASN A 311 9.38 1.49 -16.07
N VAL A 312 8.87 0.72 -15.12
CA VAL A 312 8.06 1.20 -14.01
C VAL A 312 8.97 1.87 -12.98
N ILE A 313 8.71 3.13 -12.69
CA ILE A 313 9.38 3.89 -11.66
C ILE A 313 8.58 3.83 -10.36
N LEU A 314 7.27 4.04 -10.47
CA LEU A 314 6.34 3.96 -9.35
C LEU A 314 5.14 3.11 -9.79
N LYS A 315 4.75 2.17 -8.94
CA LYS A 315 3.60 1.26 -9.11
C LYS A 315 2.56 1.55 -8.03
N ASP A 316 1.29 1.54 -8.41
CA ASP A 316 0.12 1.68 -7.51
C ASP A 316 0.36 2.73 -6.40
N THR A 317 0.82 3.91 -6.83
CA THR A 317 1.45 4.88 -5.93
C THR A 317 0.52 6.03 -5.55
N SER A 318 0.95 6.82 -4.57
CA SER A 318 0.25 8.04 -4.16
C SER A 318 0.67 9.24 -5.00
N ILE A 319 -0.15 10.29 -5.01
CA ILE A 319 0.20 11.53 -5.70
C ILE A 319 1.44 12.19 -5.07
N GLU A 320 1.57 12.13 -3.75
CA GLU A 320 2.67 12.73 -2.99
C GLU A 320 4.02 12.10 -3.38
N ALA A 321 4.04 10.80 -3.70
CA ALA A 321 5.24 10.12 -4.20
C ALA A 321 5.63 10.62 -5.60
N ILE A 322 4.65 10.86 -6.47
CA ILE A 322 4.87 11.43 -7.81
C ILE A 322 5.37 12.88 -7.71
N GLU A 323 4.80 13.69 -6.82
CA GLU A 323 5.27 15.05 -6.57
C GLU A 323 6.72 15.05 -6.09
N ARG A 324 7.05 14.23 -5.09
CA ARG A 324 8.42 14.08 -4.59
C ARG A 324 9.41 13.66 -5.68
N PHE A 325 8.97 12.79 -6.59
CA PHE A 325 9.78 12.36 -7.72
C PHE A 325 10.19 13.54 -8.63
N PHE A 326 9.26 14.47 -8.90
CA PHE A 326 9.51 15.64 -9.75
C PHE A 326 10.10 16.85 -9.01
N ALA A 327 9.96 16.92 -7.68
CA ALA A 327 10.54 17.97 -6.85
C ALA A 327 12.08 17.89 -6.76
N THR A 328 12.64 16.69 -6.96
CA THR A 328 14.09 16.48 -6.84
C THR A 328 14.77 16.88 -8.15
N PRO A 329 15.75 17.83 -8.14
CA PRO A 329 16.51 18.19 -9.32
C PRO A 329 17.23 16.95 -9.88
N ARG A 330 17.15 16.73 -11.19
CA ARG A 330 17.78 15.60 -11.88
C ARG A 330 18.71 16.06 -12.99
#